data_AF-A0A7X8NVU7-F1
#
_entry.id   AF-A0A7X8NVU7-F1
#
_cell.length_a   1.000
_cell.length_b   1.000
_cell.length_c   1.000
_cell.angle_alpha   90.00
_cell.angle_beta   90.00
_cell.angle_gamma   90.00
#
_symmetry.space_group_name_H-M   'P 1'
#
loop_
_entity.id
_entity.type
_entity.pdbx_description
1 polymer ?
#
loop_
_entity_poly.entity_id
_entity_poly.type
_entity_poly.pdbx_seq_one_letter_code
_entity_poly.pdbx_strand_id
1 'polypeptide(L)'
;MTDTPFSKLRPVSMPRDARPIMKFTGELANAIEQHLSAASDGRWDVPVDVKLDPRNPESLAHWLYKSINPVAKGGGRAGVDIEALLKPFRKTRFDLLPADFAVEAEISMSASGDLMCTPGLDGAKDRLFQSVDDLIFGADISYANLESTLTTEEVEPTEFTAESTPKINLTSMQYETVVSHKGRRFDVVHLANNHILDCGEEGILTTLTRLDQDGISQVGVNRTKEDAERPRVIEIKGVRIGWVAHTFSVNFKPFPQDKPWIVNMTPFHLEPDPDISPIELQIQACRDAGCDLVVVALHWGLEFELHPHPQQVEWAHRFAEAGADLVIGHHPHVPQPAEIYRPAVYPDRAVPILYSLGNLSTLLSHPAMALSLVARIGIAKGNYRGEPVTRIASLELVPVGLVAEDDGGREITRLVPLTQLDSGVSDGPMRGYVDEMAYYAGVVVGGDWRVDGPV
;
A
#
# COMPACT_ATOMS: atom_id res chain seq x y z
N MET A 1 -20.30 -6.54 33.77
CA MET A 1 -19.48 -6.67 32.56
C MET A 1 -18.30 -5.75 32.77
N THR A 2 -17.09 -6.29 32.86
CA THR A 2 -15.88 -5.47 32.95
C THR A 2 -15.68 -4.79 31.60
N ASP A 3 -15.63 -3.45 31.59
CA ASP A 3 -15.29 -2.68 30.40
C ASP A 3 -13.87 -3.04 29.98
N THR A 4 -13.74 -3.93 28.99
CA THR A 4 -12.45 -4.20 28.36
C THR A 4 -12.12 -3.02 27.43
N PRO A 5 -10.83 -2.71 27.18
CA PRO A 5 -10.46 -1.64 26.26
C PRO A 5 -11.00 -1.84 24.83
N PHE A 6 -11.48 -3.06 24.51
CA PHE A 6 -12.06 -3.43 23.22
C PHE A 6 -13.60 -3.39 23.20
N SER A 7 -14.28 -3.18 24.34
CA SER A 7 -15.76 -3.18 24.43
C SER A 7 -16.42 -2.08 23.61
N LYS A 8 -15.69 -1.00 23.33
CA LYS A 8 -16.13 0.16 22.54
C LYS A 8 -15.82 0.04 21.05
N LEU A 9 -15.06 -0.97 20.65
CA LEU A 9 -14.71 -1.16 19.25
C LEU A 9 -15.87 -1.75 18.46
N ARG A 10 -15.98 -1.32 17.22
CA ARG A 10 -16.99 -1.76 16.25
C ARG A 10 -16.33 -1.94 14.89
N PRO A 11 -16.94 -2.73 13.98
CA PRO A 11 -16.59 -2.66 12.58
C PRO A 11 -16.66 -1.23 12.09
N VAL A 12 -15.77 -0.86 11.17
CA VAL A 12 -15.72 0.47 10.58
C VAL A 12 -17.08 0.84 9.97
N SER A 13 -17.64 2.03 10.26
CA SER A 13 -18.95 2.43 9.73
C SER A 13 -18.85 3.00 8.31
N MET A 14 -18.48 2.12 7.38
CA MET A 14 -18.40 2.40 5.94
C MET A 14 -19.19 1.36 5.14
N PRO A 15 -19.54 1.65 3.88
CA PRO A 15 -20.04 0.65 2.95
C PRO A 15 -19.15 -0.61 2.96
N ARG A 16 -19.76 -1.78 3.07
CA ARG A 16 -19.01 -3.05 3.03
C ARG A 16 -18.42 -3.31 1.65
N ASP A 17 -19.05 -2.81 0.60
CA ASP A 17 -18.63 -2.91 -0.79
C ASP A 17 -18.90 -1.60 -1.52
N ALA A 18 -18.49 -1.51 -2.77
CA ALA A 18 -18.51 -0.25 -3.50
C ALA A 18 -19.89 0.13 -4.10
N ARG A 19 -20.93 -0.70 -3.98
CA ARG A 19 -22.26 -0.39 -4.54
C ARG A 19 -22.82 0.97 -4.09
N PRO A 20 -22.65 1.42 -2.84
CA PRO A 20 -23.18 2.72 -2.41
C PRO A 20 -22.43 3.93 -2.95
N ILE A 21 -21.18 3.76 -3.39
CA ILE A 21 -20.32 4.84 -3.91
C ILE A 21 -20.21 4.83 -5.45
N MET A 22 -20.64 3.73 -6.10
CA MET A 22 -20.79 3.65 -7.54
C MET A 22 -22.21 3.97 -7.99
N LYS A 23 -22.39 5.05 -8.74
CA LYS A 23 -23.71 5.49 -9.22
C LYS A 23 -23.78 5.42 -10.74
N PHE A 24 -24.30 4.31 -11.25
CA PHE A 24 -24.62 4.14 -12.68
C PHE A 24 -26.13 4.21 -12.90
N THR A 25 -26.56 4.65 -14.08
CA THR A 25 -27.98 4.72 -14.44
C THR A 25 -28.24 4.17 -15.84
N GLY A 26 -29.52 3.92 -16.16
CA GLY A 26 -29.95 3.54 -17.50
C GLY A 26 -29.39 2.20 -17.99
N GLU A 27 -29.04 2.13 -19.28
CA GLU A 27 -28.58 0.91 -19.93
C GLU A 27 -27.25 0.39 -19.35
N LEU A 28 -26.35 1.28 -18.94
CA LEU A 28 -25.06 0.91 -18.34
C LEU A 28 -25.27 0.15 -17.02
N ALA A 29 -26.13 0.67 -16.14
CA ALA A 29 -26.44 0.00 -14.87
C ALA A 29 -27.03 -1.40 -15.10
N ASN A 30 -27.95 -1.53 -16.06
CA ASN A 30 -28.54 -2.82 -16.41
C ASN A 30 -27.50 -3.81 -16.94
N ALA A 31 -26.55 -3.36 -17.77
CA ALA A 31 -25.49 -4.20 -18.30
C ALA A 31 -24.53 -4.69 -17.19
N ILE A 32 -24.17 -3.81 -16.25
CA ILE A 32 -23.34 -4.17 -15.08
C ILE A 32 -24.03 -5.26 -14.25
N GLU A 33 -25.31 -5.08 -13.92
CA GLU A 33 -26.08 -6.06 -13.14
C GLU A 33 -26.23 -7.41 -13.85
N GLN A 34 -26.35 -7.42 -15.19
CA GLN A 34 -26.36 -8.65 -15.97
C GLN A 34 -25.03 -9.40 -15.85
N HIS A 35 -23.89 -8.71 -15.98
CA HIS A 35 -22.57 -9.32 -15.82
C HIS A 35 -22.31 -9.82 -14.39
N LEU A 36 -22.75 -9.07 -13.37
CA LEU A 36 -22.69 -9.48 -11.96
C LEU A 36 -23.52 -10.75 -11.71
N SER A 37 -24.75 -10.77 -12.19
CA SER A 37 -25.64 -11.93 -12.04
C SER A 37 -25.05 -13.17 -12.72
N ALA A 38 -24.44 -13.01 -13.89
CA ALA A 38 -23.77 -14.08 -14.61
C ALA A 38 -22.52 -14.60 -13.88
N ALA A 39 -21.85 -13.78 -13.06
CA ALA A 39 -20.66 -14.17 -12.30
C ALA A 39 -20.96 -14.98 -11.03
N SER A 40 -22.24 -15.24 -10.72
CA SER A 40 -22.65 -16.09 -9.59
C SER A 40 -22.22 -17.57 -9.71
N ASP A 41 -21.66 -17.96 -10.86
CA ASP A 41 -21.08 -19.28 -11.13
C ASP A 41 -19.64 -19.47 -10.62
N GLY A 42 -19.04 -18.40 -10.05
CA GLY A 42 -17.67 -18.42 -9.53
C GLY A 42 -16.59 -18.12 -10.57
N ARG A 43 -16.95 -17.63 -11.77
CA ARG A 43 -15.96 -17.29 -12.83
C ARG A 43 -14.92 -16.24 -12.42
N TRP A 44 -15.22 -15.42 -11.40
CA TRP A 44 -14.35 -14.36 -10.88
C TRP A 44 -13.79 -14.67 -9.48
N ASP A 45 -13.90 -15.92 -9.01
CA ASP A 45 -13.26 -16.38 -7.77
C ASP A 45 -11.73 -16.45 -7.86
N VAL A 46 -11.20 -16.37 -9.08
CA VAL A 46 -9.78 -16.34 -9.41
C VAL A 46 -9.49 -15.11 -10.28
N PRO A 47 -8.25 -14.61 -10.29
CA PRO A 47 -7.90 -13.45 -11.11
C PRO A 47 -8.16 -13.73 -12.61
N VAL A 48 -8.78 -12.79 -13.34
CA VAL A 48 -9.09 -12.87 -14.80
C VAL A 48 -8.55 -11.67 -15.60
N ASP A 49 -8.31 -11.84 -16.92
CA ASP A 49 -7.68 -10.85 -17.82
C ASP A 49 -8.65 -9.72 -18.21
N VAL A 50 -9.29 -9.12 -17.21
CA VAL A 50 -10.19 -7.98 -17.37
C VAL A 50 -9.41 -6.73 -16.98
N LYS A 51 -9.06 -5.90 -17.96
CA LYS A 51 -8.45 -4.59 -17.73
C LYS A 51 -9.49 -3.61 -17.21
N LEU A 52 -9.09 -2.73 -16.31
CA LEU A 52 -9.93 -1.62 -15.86
C LEU A 52 -10.21 -0.67 -17.03
N ASP A 53 -11.43 -0.69 -17.55
CA ASP A 53 -11.95 0.31 -18.48
C ASP A 53 -13.27 0.86 -17.93
N PRO A 54 -13.32 2.13 -17.50
CA PRO A 54 -14.52 2.73 -16.92
C PRO A 54 -15.69 2.86 -17.91
N ARG A 55 -15.47 2.56 -19.20
CA ARG A 55 -16.51 2.56 -20.25
C ARG A 55 -17.00 1.16 -20.57
N ASN A 56 -16.36 0.11 -20.04
CA ASN A 56 -16.72 -1.28 -20.30
C ASN A 56 -17.59 -1.83 -19.15
N PRO A 57 -18.86 -2.20 -19.39
CA PRO A 57 -19.74 -2.71 -18.34
C PRO A 57 -19.23 -4.00 -17.69
N GLU A 58 -18.54 -4.88 -18.43
CA GLU A 58 -17.97 -6.11 -17.84
C GLU A 58 -16.80 -5.77 -16.91
N SER A 59 -15.97 -4.78 -17.28
CA SER A 59 -14.88 -4.32 -16.42
C SER A 59 -15.42 -3.72 -15.12
N LEU A 60 -16.43 -2.87 -15.20
CA LEU A 60 -17.07 -2.27 -14.03
C LEU A 60 -17.75 -3.32 -13.15
N ALA A 61 -18.44 -4.29 -13.76
CA ALA A 61 -19.04 -5.40 -13.05
C ALA A 61 -17.99 -6.29 -12.35
N HIS A 62 -16.87 -6.58 -13.00
CA HIS A 62 -15.78 -7.34 -12.40
C HIS A 62 -15.19 -6.59 -11.21
N TRP A 63 -14.90 -5.30 -11.36
CA TRP A 63 -14.39 -4.47 -10.27
C TRP A 63 -15.36 -4.45 -9.08
N LEU A 64 -16.66 -4.22 -9.34
CA LEU A 64 -17.70 -4.21 -8.31
C LEU A 64 -17.84 -5.58 -7.63
N TYR A 65 -17.77 -6.67 -8.40
CA TYR A 65 -17.77 -8.02 -7.86
C TYR A 65 -16.63 -8.24 -6.87
N LYS A 66 -15.40 -7.83 -7.23
CA LYS A 66 -14.23 -8.00 -6.34
C LYS A 66 -14.34 -7.17 -5.05
N SER A 67 -15.00 -6.01 -5.10
CA SER A 67 -15.28 -5.23 -3.88
C SER A 67 -16.24 -5.96 -2.92
N ILE A 68 -17.11 -6.84 -3.44
CA ILE A 68 -18.05 -7.66 -2.67
C ILE A 68 -17.39 -8.99 -2.25
N ASN A 69 -16.63 -9.59 -3.17
CA ASN A 69 -15.98 -10.89 -3.02
C ASN A 69 -14.48 -10.75 -3.36
N PRO A 70 -13.64 -10.26 -2.43
CA PRO A 70 -12.20 -10.14 -2.67
C PRO A 70 -11.58 -11.46 -3.10
N VAL A 71 -10.73 -11.40 -4.13
CA VAL A 71 -10.18 -12.58 -4.79
C VAL A 71 -9.04 -13.14 -3.94
N ALA A 72 -9.33 -14.19 -3.18
CA ALA A 72 -8.40 -14.80 -2.23
C ALA A 72 -7.68 -16.06 -2.76
N LYS A 73 -8.08 -16.57 -3.93
CA LYS A 73 -7.48 -17.76 -4.53
C LYS A 73 -6.41 -17.30 -5.53
N GLY A 74 -5.16 -17.72 -5.30
CA GLY A 74 -4.11 -17.55 -6.30
C GLY A 74 -4.46 -18.39 -7.54
N GLY A 75 -4.59 -17.73 -8.68
CA GLY A 75 -4.82 -18.39 -9.96
C GLY A 75 -3.51 -18.72 -10.67
N GLY A 76 -3.53 -19.77 -11.49
CA GLY A 76 -2.49 -19.99 -12.49
C GLY A 76 -2.78 -19.13 -13.72
N ARG A 77 -1.98 -18.09 -13.98
CA ARG A 77 -2.08 -17.28 -15.20
C ARG A 77 -0.75 -17.29 -15.95
N ALA A 78 -0.82 -17.31 -17.28
CA ALA A 78 0.35 -17.36 -18.16
C ALA A 78 1.33 -18.52 -17.84
N GLY A 79 0.82 -19.64 -17.32
CA GLY A 79 1.66 -20.79 -16.92
C GLY A 79 2.38 -20.64 -15.59
N VAL A 80 2.17 -19.54 -14.86
CA VAL A 80 2.72 -19.29 -13.52
C VAL A 80 1.66 -19.57 -12.47
N ASP A 81 1.96 -20.50 -11.56
CA ASP A 81 1.16 -20.75 -10.37
C ASP A 81 1.60 -19.82 -9.24
N ILE A 82 0.91 -18.68 -9.10
CA ILE A 82 1.24 -17.65 -8.12
C ILE A 82 1.04 -18.15 -6.68
N GLU A 83 0.05 -19.01 -6.48
CA GLU A 83 -0.17 -19.64 -5.17
C GLU A 83 1.03 -20.50 -4.79
N ALA A 84 1.49 -21.37 -5.69
CA ALA A 84 2.65 -22.22 -5.44
C ALA A 84 3.94 -21.40 -5.24
N LEU A 85 4.10 -20.30 -6.00
CA LEU A 85 5.25 -19.40 -5.89
C LEU A 85 5.34 -18.73 -4.51
N LEU A 86 4.22 -18.19 -4.02
CA LEU A 86 4.22 -17.33 -2.83
C LEU A 86 3.95 -18.08 -1.52
N LYS A 87 3.36 -19.27 -1.58
CA LYS A 87 3.08 -20.10 -0.40
C LYS A 87 4.28 -20.30 0.56
N PRO A 88 5.52 -20.51 0.09
CA PRO A 88 6.69 -20.64 0.98
C PRO A 88 7.00 -19.38 1.81
N PHE A 89 6.50 -18.22 1.40
CA PHE A 89 6.73 -16.93 2.06
C PHE A 89 5.55 -16.49 2.93
N ARG A 90 4.52 -17.33 3.12
CA ARG A 90 3.41 -17.05 4.05
C ARG A 90 3.83 -17.22 5.51
N LYS A 91 4.61 -16.27 5.97
CA LYS A 91 5.07 -16.13 7.35
C LYS A 91 5.30 -14.65 7.64
N THR A 92 5.42 -14.32 8.92
CA THR A 92 5.58 -12.94 9.35
C THR A 92 7.02 -12.49 9.46
N ARG A 93 8.02 -13.38 9.45
CA ARG A 93 9.41 -13.03 9.77
C ARG A 93 10.43 -13.66 8.83
N PHE A 94 11.45 -12.88 8.48
CA PHE A 94 12.53 -13.26 7.59
C PHE A 94 13.86 -12.67 8.07
N ASP A 95 14.86 -13.55 8.26
CA ASP A 95 16.27 -13.15 8.40
C ASP A 95 16.93 -13.23 7.03
N LEU A 96 17.59 -12.14 6.64
CA LEU A 96 17.98 -11.90 5.24
C LEU A 96 19.49 -11.76 5.04
N LEU A 97 20.26 -11.58 6.12
CA LEU A 97 21.72 -11.52 6.06
C LEU A 97 22.34 -12.91 5.83
N PRO A 98 23.42 -12.99 5.04
CA PRO A 98 24.29 -14.16 5.04
C PRO A 98 24.91 -14.42 6.42
N ALA A 99 25.24 -15.68 6.71
CA ALA A 99 25.80 -16.08 8.00
C ALA A 99 27.17 -15.44 8.32
N ASP A 100 27.95 -15.08 7.29
CA ASP A 100 29.26 -14.43 7.38
C ASP A 100 29.20 -12.89 7.35
N PHE A 101 28.00 -12.29 7.42
CA PHE A 101 27.84 -10.85 7.54
C PHE A 101 28.18 -10.36 8.95
N ALA A 102 29.13 -9.44 9.07
CA ALA A 102 29.49 -8.82 10.35
C ALA A 102 28.74 -7.50 10.51
N VAL A 103 27.68 -7.50 11.32
CA VAL A 103 26.87 -6.30 11.61
C VAL A 103 27.67 -5.35 12.53
N GLU A 104 27.74 -4.08 12.14
CA GLU A 104 28.38 -3.02 12.93
C GLU A 104 27.37 -2.02 13.48
N ALA A 105 26.30 -1.75 12.73
CA ALA A 105 25.19 -0.91 13.15
C ALA A 105 23.87 -1.37 12.51
N GLU A 106 22.77 -1.15 13.22
CA GLU A 106 21.42 -1.45 12.74
C GLU A 106 20.55 -0.21 12.78
N ILE A 107 19.68 -0.12 11.78
CA ILE A 107 18.71 0.96 11.58
C ILE A 107 17.40 0.29 11.24
N SER A 108 16.29 0.86 11.70
CA SER A 108 14.96 0.29 11.47
C SER A 108 14.12 1.17 10.56
N MET A 109 13.42 0.55 9.61
CA MET A 109 12.41 1.22 8.79
C MET A 109 11.05 0.60 9.03
N SER A 110 10.00 1.42 9.17
CA SER A 110 8.62 0.99 9.03
C SER A 110 8.11 1.39 7.65
N ALA A 111 7.44 0.45 6.97
CA ALA A 111 6.71 0.72 5.73
C ALA A 111 5.25 0.32 5.93
N SER A 112 4.35 1.24 5.57
CA SER A 112 2.92 1.06 5.73
C SER A 112 2.17 1.36 4.44
N GLY A 113 0.91 0.92 4.38
CA GLY A 113 0.09 1.04 3.19
C GLY A 113 -0.57 2.42 2.99
N ASP A 114 -1.74 2.40 2.36
CA ASP A 114 -2.42 3.56 1.81
C ASP A 114 -3.04 4.45 2.91
N LEU A 115 -2.72 5.75 2.87
CA LEU A 115 -3.30 6.82 3.66
C LEU A 115 -4.27 7.60 2.76
N MET A 116 -5.56 7.34 2.93
CA MET A 116 -6.66 7.97 2.21
C MET A 116 -7.59 8.78 3.11
N CYS A 117 -8.48 9.58 2.52
CA CYS A 117 -9.62 10.12 3.24
C CYS A 117 -10.57 9.00 3.68
N THR A 118 -11.13 9.12 4.88
CA THR A 118 -11.87 8.03 5.53
C THR A 118 -12.79 8.63 6.58
N PRO A 119 -14.07 8.23 6.65
CA PRO A 119 -14.95 8.59 7.77
C PRO A 119 -14.31 8.32 9.14
N GLY A 120 -14.51 9.23 10.10
CA GLY A 120 -13.95 9.12 11.45
C GLY A 120 -12.54 9.71 11.62
N LEU A 121 -11.87 10.17 10.57
CA LEU A 121 -10.54 10.78 10.69
C LEU A 121 -10.54 12.15 11.39
N ASP A 122 -11.58 12.96 11.21
CA ASP A 122 -11.64 14.32 11.79
C ASP A 122 -11.57 14.35 13.32
N GLY A 123 -11.84 13.21 13.98
CA GLY A 123 -11.75 13.05 15.44
C GLY A 123 -10.61 12.14 15.88
N ALA A 124 -9.85 11.57 14.94
CA ALA A 124 -8.89 10.51 15.21
C ALA A 124 -7.45 11.01 15.38
N LYS A 125 -7.21 12.33 15.45
CA LYS A 125 -5.88 12.88 15.73
C LYS A 125 -5.31 12.26 17.00
N ASP A 126 -4.10 11.71 16.92
CA ASP A 126 -3.42 10.95 17.98
C ASP A 126 -4.18 9.71 18.51
N ARG A 127 -5.28 9.32 17.88
CA ARG A 127 -6.08 8.13 18.18
C ARG A 127 -5.96 7.06 17.11
N LEU A 128 -5.84 7.47 15.84
CA LEU A 128 -5.69 6.57 14.68
C LEU A 128 -4.57 5.56 14.92
N PHE A 129 -3.36 6.06 15.21
CA PHE A 129 -2.18 5.23 15.41
C PHE A 129 -1.94 4.78 16.85
N GLN A 130 -2.85 5.07 17.79
CA GLN A 130 -2.57 4.92 19.23
C GLN A 130 -2.10 3.52 19.64
N SER A 131 -2.60 2.46 19.00
CA SER A 131 -2.24 1.07 19.34
C SER A 131 -1.09 0.52 18.48
N VAL A 132 -0.62 1.28 17.49
CA VAL A 132 0.42 0.89 16.52
C VAL A 132 1.53 1.95 16.42
N ASP A 133 1.61 2.87 17.38
CA ASP A 133 2.48 4.03 17.28
C ASP A 133 3.96 3.66 17.33
N ASP A 134 4.34 2.73 18.19
CA ASP A 134 5.71 2.20 18.24
C ASP A 134 6.04 1.35 17.00
N LEU A 135 5.05 0.66 16.44
CA LEU A 135 5.22 -0.15 15.23
C LEU A 135 5.54 0.74 14.01
N ILE A 136 4.92 1.92 13.91
CA ILE A 136 5.14 2.85 12.80
C ILE A 136 6.23 3.86 13.16
N PHE A 137 5.99 4.70 14.15
CA PHE A 137 6.84 5.85 14.53
C PHE A 137 7.91 5.52 15.57
N GLY A 138 8.05 4.26 15.97
CA GLY A 138 9.21 3.78 16.73
C GLY A 138 10.35 3.27 15.84
N ALA A 139 10.20 3.31 14.51
CA ALA A 139 11.31 3.10 13.58
C ALA A 139 12.19 4.35 13.45
N ASP A 140 13.42 4.16 12.98
CA ASP A 140 14.31 5.27 12.61
C ASP A 140 13.88 5.99 11.33
N ILE A 141 13.19 5.26 10.45
CA ILE A 141 12.63 5.73 9.18
C ILE A 141 11.19 5.23 9.10
N SER A 142 10.24 6.10 8.78
CA SER A 142 8.84 5.74 8.61
C SER A 142 8.34 6.16 7.22
N TYR A 143 7.73 5.21 6.52
CA TYR A 143 7.25 5.36 5.14
C TYR A 143 5.79 4.93 4.99
N ALA A 144 5.03 5.64 4.16
CA ALA A 144 3.67 5.27 3.74
C ALA A 144 3.32 5.81 2.34
N ASN A 145 2.23 5.32 1.74
CA ASN A 145 1.63 5.92 0.55
C ASN A 145 0.58 6.94 0.94
N LEU A 146 0.74 8.21 0.53
CA LEU A 146 -0.27 9.25 0.74
C LEU A 146 -1.14 9.35 -0.51
N GLU A 147 -2.20 8.56 -0.53
CA GLU A 147 -3.12 8.39 -1.67
C GLU A 147 -4.30 9.36 -1.62
N SER A 148 -3.98 10.60 -1.28
CA SER A 148 -4.96 11.68 -1.31
C SER A 148 -4.24 13.00 -1.45
N THR A 149 -4.65 13.78 -2.44
CA THR A 149 -4.20 15.17 -2.52
C THR A 149 -4.83 16.00 -1.41
N LEU A 150 -4.05 16.94 -0.88
CA LEU A 150 -4.60 17.97 -0.01
C LEU A 150 -5.40 18.95 -0.85
N THR A 151 -6.53 19.36 -0.31
CA THR A 151 -7.33 20.46 -0.87
C THR A 151 -7.57 21.54 0.18
N THR A 152 -7.63 22.78 -0.28
CA THR A 152 -8.08 23.94 0.51
C THR A 152 -9.59 24.19 0.33
N GLU A 153 -10.23 23.47 -0.58
CA GLU A 153 -11.66 23.54 -0.87
C GLU A 153 -12.46 22.56 0.00
N GLU A 154 -13.80 22.66 -0.05
CA GLU A 154 -14.65 21.65 0.55
C GLU A 154 -14.47 20.30 -0.17
N VAL A 155 -14.33 19.22 0.60
CA VAL A 155 -14.20 17.87 0.04
C VAL A 155 -15.59 17.39 -0.40
N GLU A 156 -15.75 17.17 -1.71
CA GLU A 156 -16.96 16.58 -2.28
C GLU A 156 -17.11 15.12 -1.84
N PRO A 157 -18.35 14.60 -1.70
CA PRO A 157 -18.57 13.17 -1.46
C PRO A 157 -17.93 12.32 -2.57
N THR A 158 -17.31 11.22 -2.18
CA THR A 158 -16.72 10.25 -3.12
C THR A 158 -17.83 9.60 -3.96
N GLU A 159 -17.88 9.91 -5.25
CA GLU A 159 -18.81 9.31 -6.20
C GLU A 159 -18.07 8.86 -7.47
N PHE A 160 -18.37 7.64 -7.91
CA PHE A 160 -17.92 7.11 -9.20
C PHE A 160 -19.09 7.18 -10.19
N THR A 161 -18.87 7.83 -11.35
CA THR A 161 -19.85 7.92 -12.44
C THR A 161 -19.25 7.48 -13.78
N ALA A 162 -20.05 7.47 -14.85
CA ALA A 162 -19.55 7.16 -16.20
C ALA A 162 -18.67 8.28 -16.77
N GLU A 163 -18.83 9.51 -16.28
CA GLU A 163 -18.18 10.72 -16.78
C GLU A 163 -16.95 11.15 -15.96
N SER A 164 -16.82 10.69 -14.71
CA SER A 164 -15.72 11.05 -13.83
C SER A 164 -15.30 9.92 -12.89
N THR A 165 -13.99 9.81 -12.68
CA THR A 165 -13.39 9.05 -11.59
C THR A 165 -13.52 9.81 -10.26
N PRO A 166 -13.68 9.09 -9.12
CA PRO A 166 -13.84 9.68 -7.81
C PRO A 166 -12.63 10.52 -7.42
N LYS A 167 -12.87 11.58 -6.65
CA LYS A 167 -11.81 12.37 -6.03
C LYS A 167 -11.61 11.92 -4.58
N ILE A 168 -10.39 11.57 -4.21
CA ILE A 168 -10.01 11.19 -2.86
C ILE A 168 -9.05 12.25 -2.33
N ASN A 169 -9.60 13.20 -1.56
CA ASN A 169 -8.87 14.36 -1.07
C ASN A 169 -8.92 14.45 0.45
N LEU A 170 -7.85 14.96 1.04
CA LEU A 170 -7.76 15.23 2.48
C LEU A 170 -8.00 16.70 2.77
N THR A 171 -8.83 16.97 3.79
CA THR A 171 -8.80 18.27 4.45
C THR A 171 -7.48 18.44 5.23
N SER A 172 -7.11 19.67 5.59
CA SER A 172 -5.92 19.90 6.42
C SER A 172 -5.95 19.15 7.75
N MET A 173 -7.14 18.97 8.35
CA MET A 173 -7.30 18.26 9.62
C MET A 173 -7.11 16.74 9.46
N GLN A 174 -7.65 16.17 8.37
CA GLN A 174 -7.47 14.75 8.06
C GLN A 174 -6.02 14.46 7.69
N TYR A 175 -5.38 15.33 6.92
CA TYR A 175 -3.96 15.27 6.64
C TYR A 175 -3.14 15.16 7.93
N GLU A 176 -3.33 16.09 8.89
CA GLU A 176 -2.61 16.03 10.17
C GLU A 176 -2.84 14.72 10.93
N THR A 177 -4.04 14.14 10.81
CA THR A 177 -4.38 12.88 11.46
C THR A 177 -3.67 11.69 10.82
N VAL A 178 -3.58 11.64 9.49
CA VAL A 178 -3.01 10.49 8.78
C VAL A 178 -1.49 10.55 8.69
N VAL A 179 -0.87 11.74 8.74
CA VAL A 179 0.60 11.86 8.64
C VAL A 179 1.33 11.93 9.97
N SER A 180 0.63 11.99 11.11
CA SER A 180 1.27 12.24 12.40
C SER A 180 0.64 11.55 13.61
N HIS A 181 1.45 11.36 14.66
CA HIS A 181 1.02 10.91 15.97
C HIS A 181 1.92 11.48 17.09
N LYS A 182 1.33 12.21 18.03
CA LYS A 182 1.98 12.82 19.20
C LYS A 182 3.24 13.62 18.84
N GLY A 183 3.17 14.37 17.74
CA GLY A 183 4.28 15.18 17.24
C GLY A 183 5.35 14.43 16.44
N ARG A 184 5.24 13.10 16.30
CA ARG A 184 6.00 12.32 15.32
C ARG A 184 5.26 12.33 13.99
N ARG A 185 5.99 12.34 12.87
CA ARG A 185 5.44 12.33 11.50
C ARG A 185 6.10 11.21 10.70
N PHE A 186 5.49 10.84 9.58
CA PHE A 186 6.18 10.01 8.59
C PHE A 186 7.42 10.76 8.06
N ASP A 187 8.51 10.06 7.82
CA ASP A 187 9.73 10.65 7.26
C ASP A 187 9.67 10.77 5.74
N VAL A 188 9.05 9.79 5.09
CA VAL A 188 8.90 9.72 3.63
C VAL A 188 7.47 9.32 3.26
N VAL A 189 6.86 10.04 2.33
CA VAL A 189 5.58 9.63 1.73
C VAL A 189 5.70 9.43 0.23
N HIS A 190 5.03 8.42 -0.28
CA HIS A 190 4.86 8.19 -1.72
C HIS A 190 3.66 8.95 -2.23
N LEU A 191 3.86 9.72 -3.31
CA LEU A 191 2.82 10.55 -3.93
C LEU A 191 2.49 10.13 -5.36
N ALA A 192 3.32 9.31 -6.02
CA ALA A 192 2.96 8.78 -7.34
C ALA A 192 1.89 7.70 -7.21
N ASN A 193 0.64 8.10 -7.05
CA ASN A 193 -0.52 7.22 -7.03
C ASN A 193 -1.60 7.72 -7.99
N ASN A 194 -2.66 6.93 -8.15
CA ASN A 194 -3.76 7.20 -9.07
C ASN A 194 -4.59 8.46 -8.70
N HIS A 195 -4.58 8.88 -7.43
CA HIS A 195 -5.34 10.02 -6.91
C HIS A 195 -4.57 11.35 -6.88
N ILE A 196 -3.28 11.35 -7.25
CA ILE A 196 -2.40 12.53 -7.16
C ILE A 196 -2.85 13.74 -8.01
N LEU A 197 -3.68 13.53 -9.04
CA LEU A 197 -4.20 14.58 -9.92
C LEU A 197 -5.68 14.91 -9.70
N ASP A 198 -6.28 14.45 -8.61
CA ASP A 198 -7.71 14.70 -8.34
C ASP A 198 -8.07 16.18 -8.18
N CYS A 199 -7.12 16.98 -7.68
CA CYS A 199 -7.18 18.44 -7.62
C CYS A 199 -6.22 19.11 -8.64
N GLY A 200 -5.80 18.39 -9.67
CA GLY A 200 -4.87 18.87 -10.69
C GLY A 200 -3.52 19.33 -10.13
N GLU A 201 -2.83 20.21 -10.88
CA GLU A 201 -1.52 20.74 -10.47
C GLU A 201 -1.58 21.49 -9.12
N GLU A 202 -2.65 22.24 -8.87
CA GLU A 202 -2.79 23.01 -7.63
C GLU A 202 -2.81 22.11 -6.39
N GLY A 203 -3.51 20.96 -6.46
CA GLY A 203 -3.50 19.96 -5.40
C GLY A 203 -2.11 19.38 -5.13
N ILE A 204 -1.34 19.09 -6.18
CA ILE A 204 0.05 18.62 -6.07
C ILE A 204 0.89 19.69 -5.37
N LEU A 205 0.86 20.93 -5.83
CA LEU A 205 1.69 22.01 -5.27
C LEU A 205 1.31 22.35 -3.83
N THR A 206 0.02 22.28 -3.49
CA THR A 206 -0.49 22.45 -2.12
C THR A 206 0.04 21.34 -1.22
N THR A 207 -0.05 20.09 -1.66
CA THR A 207 0.45 18.91 -0.95
C THR A 207 1.96 19.02 -0.71
N LEU A 208 2.74 19.33 -1.75
CA LEU A 208 4.18 19.50 -1.67
C LEU A 208 4.59 20.61 -0.69
N THR A 209 3.92 21.76 -0.77
CA THR A 209 4.19 22.89 0.13
C THR A 209 3.91 22.52 1.59
N ARG A 210 2.86 21.72 1.85
CA ARG A 210 2.55 21.27 3.20
C ARG A 210 3.58 20.29 3.73
N LEU A 211 3.98 19.30 2.92
CA LEU A 211 5.01 18.33 3.29
C LEU A 211 6.35 19.01 3.61
N ASP A 212 6.74 20.01 2.80
CA ASP A 212 7.94 20.82 3.05
C ASP A 212 7.88 21.56 4.40
N GLN A 213 6.72 22.10 4.78
CA GLN A 213 6.51 22.77 6.08
C GLN A 213 6.60 21.80 7.26
N ASP A 214 6.12 20.58 7.06
CA ASP A 214 6.09 19.53 8.08
C ASP A 214 7.38 18.71 8.15
N GLY A 215 8.33 18.96 7.24
CA GLY A 215 9.62 18.26 7.17
C GLY A 215 9.50 16.82 6.69
N ILE A 216 8.43 16.49 5.96
CA ILE A 216 8.19 15.15 5.41
C ILE A 216 8.75 15.12 3.98
N SER A 217 9.64 14.16 3.69
CA SER A 217 10.14 13.97 2.34
C SER A 217 9.10 13.28 1.45
N GLN A 218 9.14 13.53 0.15
CA GLN A 218 8.23 12.89 -0.81
C GLN A 218 8.97 12.22 -1.97
N VAL A 219 8.33 11.21 -2.54
CA VAL A 219 8.80 10.52 -3.74
C VAL A 219 7.67 10.38 -4.76
N GLY A 220 8.03 10.47 -6.05
CA GLY A 220 7.13 10.15 -7.17
C GLY A 220 6.49 11.35 -7.88
N VAL A 221 6.55 12.56 -7.31
CA VAL A 221 6.16 13.80 -8.02
C VAL A 221 7.33 14.78 -8.08
N ASN A 222 7.27 15.69 -9.04
CA ASN A 222 8.40 16.58 -9.37
C ASN A 222 7.93 18.03 -9.48
N ARG A 223 8.79 18.97 -9.06
CA ARG A 223 8.52 20.43 -9.19
C ARG A 223 9.03 21.02 -10.51
N THR A 224 10.05 20.41 -11.11
CA THR A 224 10.62 20.82 -12.40
C THR A 224 10.99 19.59 -13.23
N LYS A 225 11.28 19.79 -14.52
CA LYS A 225 11.77 18.72 -15.39
C LYS A 225 13.10 18.16 -14.90
N GLU A 226 14.01 19.03 -14.47
CA GLU A 226 15.32 18.65 -13.94
C GLU A 226 15.19 17.85 -12.63
N ASP A 227 14.15 18.15 -11.83
CA ASP A 227 13.82 17.37 -10.63
C ASP A 227 13.35 15.95 -10.96
N ALA A 228 12.68 15.76 -12.10
CA ALA A 228 12.25 14.44 -12.58
C ALA A 228 13.41 13.60 -13.16
N GLU A 229 14.47 14.26 -13.65
CA GLU A 229 15.61 13.60 -14.29
C GLU A 229 16.72 13.20 -13.31
N ARG A 230 16.72 13.77 -12.09
CA ARG A 230 17.74 13.47 -11.06
C ARG A 230 17.35 12.25 -10.21
N PRO A 231 18.32 11.44 -9.74
CA PRO A 231 18.04 10.40 -8.76
C PRO A 231 17.52 11.02 -7.46
N ARG A 232 16.41 10.49 -6.93
CA ARG A 232 15.83 10.92 -5.66
C ARG A 232 16.56 10.24 -4.52
N VAL A 233 17.50 10.93 -3.89
CA VAL A 233 18.26 10.41 -2.74
C VAL A 233 17.84 11.12 -1.47
N ILE A 234 17.42 10.36 -0.46
CA ILE A 234 17.04 10.85 0.86
C ILE A 234 17.98 10.22 1.89
N GLU A 235 18.66 11.04 2.68
CA GLU A 235 19.56 10.57 3.74
C GLU A 235 18.89 10.70 5.10
N ILE A 236 18.69 9.57 5.79
CA ILE A 236 18.07 9.52 7.12
C ILE A 236 18.95 8.65 8.02
N LYS A 237 19.29 9.15 9.21
CA LYS A 237 20.20 8.49 10.18
C LYS A 237 21.50 8.00 9.55
N GLY A 238 22.02 8.76 8.58
CA GLY A 238 23.27 8.46 7.88
C GLY A 238 23.16 7.33 6.85
N VAL A 239 21.97 6.84 6.50
CA VAL A 239 21.76 5.92 5.36
C VAL A 239 21.27 6.73 4.17
N ARG A 240 21.97 6.64 3.05
CA ARG A 240 21.57 7.26 1.78
C ARG A 240 20.67 6.30 1.01
N ILE A 241 19.38 6.57 0.97
CA ILE A 241 18.40 5.73 0.26
C ILE A 241 18.03 6.41 -1.06
N GLY A 242 18.24 5.70 -2.17
CA GLY A 242 17.70 6.06 -3.48
C GLY A 242 16.27 5.57 -3.62
N TRP A 243 15.37 6.43 -4.07
CA TRP A 243 13.95 6.15 -4.20
C TRP A 243 13.52 6.20 -5.67
N VAL A 244 12.92 5.12 -6.13
CA VAL A 244 12.38 4.97 -7.49
C VAL A 244 10.88 4.78 -7.36
N ALA A 245 10.11 5.85 -7.54
CA ALA A 245 8.70 5.90 -7.20
C ALA A 245 7.81 6.19 -8.42
N HIS A 246 6.88 5.28 -8.74
CA HIS A 246 6.02 5.37 -9.93
C HIS A 246 4.57 4.93 -9.62
N THR A 247 3.61 5.52 -10.35
CA THR A 247 2.22 5.03 -10.42
C THR A 247 1.94 4.32 -11.73
N PHE A 248 0.99 3.38 -11.72
CA PHE A 248 0.47 2.78 -12.95
C PHE A 248 -0.45 3.71 -13.76
N SER A 249 -1.15 4.61 -13.07
CA SER A 249 -2.19 5.48 -13.64
C SER A 249 -2.36 6.73 -12.78
N VAL A 250 -3.09 7.71 -13.31
CA VAL A 250 -3.59 8.90 -12.59
C VAL A 250 -5.11 8.98 -12.72
N ASN A 251 -5.80 7.83 -12.71
CA ASN A 251 -7.25 7.72 -12.91
C ASN A 251 -7.76 8.44 -14.17
N PHE A 252 -6.95 8.40 -15.23
CA PHE A 252 -7.18 9.06 -16.52
C PHE A 252 -7.37 10.59 -16.44
N LYS A 253 -6.95 11.23 -15.34
CA LYS A 253 -6.93 12.68 -15.22
C LYS A 253 -5.90 13.27 -16.21
N PRO A 254 -6.19 14.42 -16.83
CA PRO A 254 -5.27 15.03 -17.77
C PRO A 254 -4.04 15.59 -17.05
N PHE A 255 -2.85 15.32 -17.59
CA PHE A 255 -1.64 16.01 -17.18
C PHE A 255 -1.66 17.48 -17.64
N PRO A 256 -1.02 18.40 -16.89
CA PRO A 256 -0.75 19.74 -17.40
C PRO A 256 0.08 19.65 -18.69
N GLN A 257 -0.33 20.36 -19.73
CA GLN A 257 0.17 20.18 -21.10
C GLN A 257 1.70 20.39 -21.23
N ASP A 258 2.27 21.26 -20.42
CA ASP A 258 3.70 21.63 -20.40
C ASP A 258 4.52 20.88 -19.33
N LYS A 259 3.88 20.02 -18.53
CA LYS A 259 4.50 19.33 -17.39
C LYS A 259 4.18 17.83 -17.34
N PRO A 260 4.45 17.05 -18.41
CA PRO A 260 4.24 15.60 -18.38
C PRO A 260 5.13 14.89 -17.35
N TRP A 261 6.18 15.55 -16.87
CA TRP A 261 7.12 15.06 -15.86
C TRP A 261 6.65 15.28 -14.41
N ILE A 262 5.52 15.94 -14.18
CA ILE A 262 5.08 16.33 -12.82
C ILE A 262 4.79 15.12 -11.92
N VAL A 263 4.43 13.97 -12.51
CA VAL A 263 4.23 12.69 -11.83
C VAL A 263 4.99 11.60 -12.57
N ASN A 264 5.73 10.77 -11.83
CA ASN A 264 6.36 9.59 -12.38
C ASN A 264 5.32 8.49 -12.63
N MET A 265 5.10 8.12 -13.89
CA MET A 265 4.09 7.13 -14.27
C MET A 265 4.68 6.11 -15.24
N THR A 266 4.38 4.83 -15.01
CA THR A 266 4.68 3.71 -15.91
C THR A 266 3.39 2.91 -16.07
N PRO A 267 2.82 2.72 -17.27
CA PRO A 267 1.45 2.25 -17.48
C PRO A 267 1.24 0.73 -17.23
N PHE A 268 1.64 0.24 -16.06
CA PHE A 268 1.45 -1.14 -15.63
C PHE A 268 -0.02 -1.56 -15.75
N HIS A 269 -0.26 -2.74 -16.31
CA HIS A 269 -1.60 -3.31 -16.53
C HIS A 269 -2.57 -2.51 -17.42
N LEU A 270 -2.24 -1.27 -17.79
CA LEU A 270 -2.93 -0.52 -18.83
C LEU A 270 -2.49 -1.02 -20.21
N GLU A 271 -1.18 -1.19 -20.37
CA GLU A 271 -0.56 -1.70 -21.60
C GLU A 271 -0.18 -3.20 -21.46
N PRO A 272 -0.24 -4.01 -22.54
CA PRO A 272 0.16 -5.42 -22.47
C PRO A 272 1.65 -5.62 -22.12
N ASP A 273 2.51 -4.74 -22.61
CA ASP A 273 3.97 -4.77 -22.43
C ASP A 273 4.48 -3.32 -22.23
N PRO A 274 4.28 -2.75 -21.03
CA PRO A 274 4.70 -1.37 -20.75
C PRO A 274 6.23 -1.27 -20.73
N ASP A 275 6.77 -0.15 -21.21
CA ASP A 275 8.21 0.11 -21.10
C ASP A 275 8.59 0.41 -19.64
N ILE A 276 9.26 -0.56 -19.00
CA ILE A 276 9.76 -0.44 -17.63
C ILE A 276 11.22 0.02 -17.56
N SER A 277 11.89 0.23 -18.69
CA SER A 277 13.29 0.65 -18.73
C SER A 277 13.56 1.98 -18.01
N PRO A 278 12.64 2.96 -17.91
CA PRO A 278 12.86 4.16 -17.10
C PRO A 278 13.11 3.85 -15.62
N ILE A 279 12.40 2.86 -15.06
CA ILE A 279 12.58 2.44 -13.65
C ILE A 279 13.96 1.78 -13.48
N GLU A 280 14.35 0.89 -14.40
CA GLU A 280 15.67 0.24 -14.38
C GLU A 280 16.80 1.28 -14.48
N LEU A 281 16.65 2.30 -15.33
CA LEU A 281 17.60 3.41 -15.44
C LEU A 281 17.68 4.26 -14.17
N GLN A 282 16.54 4.55 -13.51
CA GLN A 282 16.53 5.28 -12.24
C GLN A 282 17.18 4.48 -11.10
N ILE A 283 17.00 3.16 -11.07
CA ILE A 283 17.69 2.28 -10.12
C ILE A 283 19.21 2.41 -10.32
N GLN A 284 19.68 2.31 -11.56
CA GLN A 284 21.11 2.47 -11.86
C GLN A 284 21.62 3.86 -11.50
N ALA A 285 20.86 4.92 -11.81
CA ALA A 285 21.23 6.29 -11.44
C ALA A 285 21.36 6.48 -9.91
N CYS A 286 20.53 5.81 -9.11
CA CYS A 286 20.67 5.80 -7.66
C CYS A 286 21.94 5.08 -7.20
N ARG A 287 22.28 3.95 -7.85
CA ARG A 287 23.54 3.24 -7.59
C ARG A 287 24.76 4.08 -7.95
N ASP A 288 24.75 4.73 -9.11
CA ASP A 288 25.83 5.62 -9.56
C ASP A 288 25.98 6.85 -8.66
N ALA A 289 24.89 7.32 -8.04
CA ALA A 289 24.91 8.37 -7.03
C ALA A 289 25.48 7.92 -5.66
N GLY A 290 25.83 6.64 -5.51
CA GLY A 290 26.40 6.08 -4.28
C GLY A 290 25.39 5.89 -3.16
N CYS A 291 24.15 5.52 -3.48
CA CYS A 291 23.16 5.15 -2.46
C CYS A 291 23.54 3.85 -1.75
N ASP A 292 23.39 3.84 -0.42
CA ASP A 292 23.52 2.64 0.41
C ASP A 292 22.48 1.58 0.02
N LEU A 293 21.25 2.03 -0.20
CA LEU A 293 20.11 1.20 -0.59
C LEU A 293 19.31 1.85 -1.72
N VAL A 294 18.67 1.03 -2.56
CA VAL A 294 17.68 1.49 -3.54
C VAL A 294 16.33 0.85 -3.26
N VAL A 295 15.33 1.69 -2.97
CA VAL A 295 13.94 1.29 -2.75
C VAL A 295 13.11 1.64 -3.97
N VAL A 296 12.43 0.64 -4.52
CA VAL A 296 11.45 0.81 -5.60
C VAL A 296 10.06 0.83 -4.98
N ALA A 297 9.36 1.95 -5.08
CA ALA A 297 8.04 2.17 -4.52
C ALA A 297 7.01 2.31 -5.65
N LEU A 298 6.02 1.41 -5.70
CA LEU A 298 5.10 1.31 -6.83
C LEU A 298 3.65 1.39 -6.36
N HIS A 299 2.86 2.18 -7.06
CA HIS A 299 1.41 2.15 -6.94
C HIS A 299 0.86 1.41 -8.16
N TRP A 300 0.47 0.14 -8.00
CA TRP A 300 0.32 -0.82 -9.12
C TRP A 300 -0.54 -2.04 -8.79
N GLY A 301 -0.79 -2.90 -9.77
CA GLY A 301 -1.58 -4.12 -9.58
C GLY A 301 -3.07 -3.88 -9.74
N LEU A 302 -3.87 -4.77 -9.17
CA LEU A 302 -5.33 -4.78 -9.33
C LEU A 302 -6.01 -4.75 -7.95
N GLU A 303 -6.97 -3.86 -7.79
CA GLU A 303 -7.74 -3.71 -6.55
C GLU A 303 -8.45 -5.01 -6.13
N PHE A 304 -8.45 -5.26 -4.83
CA PHE A 304 -9.16 -6.33 -4.12
C PHE A 304 -8.73 -7.77 -4.50
N GLU A 305 -7.53 -7.93 -5.08
CA GLU A 305 -6.91 -9.23 -5.33
C GLU A 305 -5.81 -9.48 -4.29
N LEU A 306 -5.92 -10.57 -3.50
CA LEU A 306 -4.97 -10.89 -2.44
C LEU A 306 -3.66 -11.51 -2.95
N HIS A 307 -3.53 -11.70 -4.26
CA HIS A 307 -2.31 -12.17 -4.90
C HIS A 307 -1.90 -11.20 -6.01
N PRO A 308 -0.59 -10.94 -6.18
CA PRO A 308 -0.12 -10.11 -7.27
C PRO A 308 -0.35 -10.81 -8.61
N HIS A 309 -0.51 -10.00 -9.66
CA HIS A 309 -0.53 -10.50 -11.02
C HIS A 309 0.85 -11.07 -11.41
N PRO A 310 0.96 -12.14 -12.23
CA PRO A 310 2.26 -12.69 -12.63
C PRO A 310 3.22 -11.67 -13.27
N GLN A 311 2.68 -10.71 -14.02
CA GLN A 311 3.51 -9.63 -14.58
C GLN A 311 4.10 -8.72 -13.49
N GLN A 312 3.41 -8.48 -12.37
CA GLN A 312 4.00 -7.75 -11.23
C GLN A 312 5.19 -8.49 -10.66
N VAL A 313 5.10 -9.82 -10.54
CA VAL A 313 6.21 -10.68 -10.11
C VAL A 313 7.40 -10.53 -11.05
N GLU A 314 7.17 -10.67 -12.37
CA GLU A 314 8.21 -10.53 -13.38
C GLU A 314 8.90 -9.15 -13.33
N TRP A 315 8.12 -8.07 -13.27
CA TRP A 315 8.67 -6.71 -13.16
C TRP A 315 9.44 -6.51 -11.85
N ALA A 316 8.93 -6.99 -10.71
CA ALA A 316 9.62 -6.91 -9.43
C ALA A 316 10.98 -7.62 -9.47
N HIS A 317 11.03 -8.82 -10.06
CA HIS A 317 12.27 -9.58 -10.23
C HIS A 317 13.25 -8.79 -11.10
N ARG A 318 12.80 -8.19 -12.21
CA ARG A 318 13.65 -7.33 -13.06
C ARG A 318 14.21 -6.14 -12.29
N PHE A 319 13.43 -5.48 -11.44
CA PHE A 319 13.92 -4.38 -10.61
C PHE A 319 14.96 -4.85 -9.57
N ALA A 320 14.75 -6.03 -8.98
CA ALA A 320 15.71 -6.65 -8.08
C ALA A 320 17.03 -7.04 -8.78
N GLU A 321 16.96 -7.54 -10.02
CA GLU A 321 18.14 -7.79 -10.87
C GLU A 321 18.86 -6.50 -11.25
N ALA A 322 18.12 -5.44 -11.57
CA ALA A 322 18.66 -4.12 -11.91
C ALA A 322 19.35 -3.42 -10.72
N GLY A 323 19.13 -3.90 -9.49
CA GLY A 323 19.82 -3.39 -8.31
C GLY A 323 18.92 -2.80 -7.23
N ALA A 324 17.61 -3.05 -7.24
CA ALA A 324 16.78 -2.74 -6.08
C ALA A 324 17.16 -3.61 -4.87
N ASP A 325 17.14 -3.03 -3.66
CA ASP A 325 17.30 -3.77 -2.40
C ASP A 325 15.96 -4.07 -1.73
N LEU A 326 14.91 -3.33 -2.09
CA LEU A 326 13.55 -3.49 -1.58
C LEU A 326 12.55 -3.00 -2.64
N VAL A 327 11.47 -3.75 -2.82
CA VAL A 327 10.31 -3.33 -3.62
C VAL A 327 9.11 -3.20 -2.67
N ILE A 328 8.43 -2.06 -2.69
CA ILE A 328 7.23 -1.78 -1.89
C ILE A 328 6.11 -1.37 -2.84
N GLY A 329 5.00 -2.09 -2.78
CA GLY A 329 3.82 -1.88 -3.59
C GLY A 329 2.62 -1.40 -2.76
N HIS A 330 1.73 -0.70 -3.45
CA HIS A 330 0.46 -0.10 -3.00
C HIS A 330 -0.57 -0.22 -4.12
N HIS A 331 -1.83 0.21 -3.88
CA HIS A 331 -3.00 0.21 -4.79
C HIS A 331 -4.00 -0.94 -4.64
N PRO A 332 -3.62 -2.22 -4.43
CA PRO A 332 -4.63 -3.27 -4.35
C PRO A 332 -5.65 -3.09 -3.22
N HIS A 333 -5.40 -2.18 -2.28
CA HIS A 333 -6.22 -1.89 -1.10
C HIS A 333 -6.48 -3.11 -0.20
N VAL A 334 -5.74 -4.19 -0.42
CA VAL A 334 -5.66 -5.40 0.39
C VAL A 334 -4.18 -5.78 0.49
N PRO A 335 -3.72 -6.34 1.61
CA PRO A 335 -2.35 -6.80 1.70
C PRO A 335 -2.14 -8.05 0.85
N GLN A 336 -0.94 -8.18 0.28
CA GLN A 336 -0.55 -9.32 -0.56
C GLN A 336 0.68 -10.01 0.04
N PRO A 337 0.86 -11.34 -0.16
CA PRO A 337 2.02 -12.06 0.35
C PRO A 337 3.32 -11.39 -0.11
N ALA A 338 4.31 -11.34 0.78
CA ALA A 338 5.65 -10.91 0.42
C ALA A 338 6.41 -12.04 -0.30
N GLU A 339 7.48 -11.68 -0.99
CA GLU A 339 8.45 -12.61 -1.56
C GLU A 339 9.86 -12.19 -1.14
N ILE A 340 10.74 -13.17 -0.89
CA ILE A 340 12.18 -12.91 -0.73
C ILE A 340 12.90 -13.45 -1.97
N TYR A 341 13.14 -12.55 -2.93
CA TYR A 341 13.81 -12.86 -4.18
C TYR A 341 15.34 -12.80 -4.02
N ARG A 342 16.07 -13.65 -4.74
CA ARG A 342 17.55 -13.63 -4.79
C ARG A 342 17.99 -13.40 -6.23
N PRO A 343 18.49 -12.20 -6.56
CA PRO A 343 18.95 -11.89 -7.90
C PRO A 343 20.03 -12.86 -8.37
N ALA A 344 19.96 -13.30 -9.62
CA ALA A 344 20.98 -14.15 -10.23
C ALA A 344 22.34 -13.45 -10.29
N VAL A 345 22.34 -12.12 -10.48
CA VAL A 345 23.56 -11.30 -10.51
C VAL A 345 24.20 -11.18 -9.12
N TYR A 346 23.41 -11.25 -8.05
CA TYR A 346 23.85 -11.09 -6.66
C TYR A 346 23.17 -12.12 -5.73
N PRO A 347 23.50 -13.41 -5.82
CA PRO A 347 22.75 -14.49 -5.15
C PRO A 347 22.82 -14.42 -3.62
N ASP A 348 23.85 -13.76 -3.08
CA ASP A 348 24.00 -13.53 -1.65
C ASP A 348 23.13 -12.36 -1.14
N ARG A 349 22.43 -11.64 -2.02
CA ARG A 349 21.50 -10.55 -1.67
C ARG A 349 20.07 -11.08 -1.69
N ALA A 350 19.41 -11.02 -0.55
CA ALA A 350 17.97 -11.25 -0.44
C ALA A 350 17.25 -9.90 -0.60
N VAL A 351 16.32 -9.83 -1.56
CA VAL A 351 15.52 -8.63 -1.87
C VAL A 351 14.08 -8.92 -1.47
N PRO A 352 13.56 -8.28 -0.41
CA PRO A 352 12.14 -8.36 -0.09
C PRO A 352 11.31 -7.62 -1.14
N ILE A 353 10.22 -8.24 -1.55
CA ILE A 353 9.22 -7.69 -2.46
C ILE A 353 7.89 -7.72 -1.71
N LEU A 354 7.41 -6.53 -1.36
CA LEU A 354 6.14 -6.31 -0.68
C LEU A 354 5.13 -5.84 -1.74
N TYR A 355 4.33 -6.74 -2.31
CA TYR A 355 3.49 -6.38 -3.47
C TYR A 355 2.35 -5.40 -3.14
N SER A 356 1.82 -5.47 -1.91
CA SER A 356 0.84 -4.53 -1.36
C SER A 356 0.79 -4.65 0.17
N LEU A 357 0.71 -3.52 0.87
CA LEU A 357 0.54 -3.46 2.33
C LEU A 357 -0.91 -3.21 2.78
N GLY A 358 -1.84 -2.97 1.85
CA GLY A 358 -3.24 -2.66 2.15
C GLY A 358 -3.44 -1.22 2.64
N ASN A 359 -4.48 -0.96 3.44
CA ASN A 359 -4.88 0.39 3.84
C ASN A 359 -4.59 0.69 5.30
N LEU A 360 -3.99 1.85 5.59
CA LEU A 360 -4.00 2.45 6.92
C LEU A 360 -5.23 3.36 7.15
N SER A 361 -5.91 3.75 6.07
CA SER A 361 -7.25 4.32 6.12
C SER A 361 -7.98 3.94 4.82
N THR A 362 -9.25 3.50 4.92
CA THR A 362 -9.97 2.85 3.81
C THR A 362 -11.33 3.51 3.55
N LEU A 363 -11.88 3.32 2.35
CA LEU A 363 -13.23 3.77 1.99
C LEU A 363 -14.28 2.66 2.10
N LEU A 364 -13.84 1.41 2.30
CA LEU A 364 -14.71 0.23 2.36
C LEU A 364 -14.49 -0.53 3.66
N SER A 365 -15.56 -0.92 4.33
CA SER A 365 -15.48 -1.67 5.58
C SER A 365 -15.24 -3.17 5.39
N HIS A 366 -15.11 -3.69 4.16
CA HIS A 366 -14.85 -5.13 3.96
C HIS A 366 -13.62 -5.57 4.78
N PRO A 367 -13.67 -6.69 5.54
CA PRO A 367 -12.54 -7.16 6.35
C PRO A 367 -11.21 -7.31 5.60
N ALA A 368 -11.25 -7.69 4.32
CA ALA A 368 -10.04 -7.75 3.48
C ALA A 368 -9.39 -6.38 3.25
N MET A 369 -10.20 -5.32 3.11
CA MET A 369 -9.74 -3.94 2.86
C MET A 369 -9.40 -3.19 4.14
N ALA A 370 -10.03 -3.58 5.26
CA ALA A 370 -9.70 -3.08 6.59
C ALA A 370 -8.52 -3.82 7.24
N LEU A 371 -8.10 -4.96 6.70
CA LEU A 371 -6.83 -5.60 7.03
C LEU A 371 -5.69 -4.87 6.33
N SER A 372 -4.58 -4.66 7.02
CA SER A 372 -3.34 -4.12 6.47
C SER A 372 -2.12 -4.78 7.12
N LEU A 373 -0.94 -4.54 6.56
CA LEU A 373 0.34 -4.91 7.11
C LEU A 373 1.14 -3.63 7.40
N VAL A 374 1.79 -3.61 8.56
CA VAL A 374 2.96 -2.74 8.77
C VAL A 374 4.20 -3.61 8.69
N ALA A 375 5.10 -3.28 7.76
CA ALA A 375 6.37 -3.95 7.60
C ALA A 375 7.44 -3.26 8.45
N ARG A 376 8.11 -4.02 9.32
CA ARG A 376 9.32 -3.63 10.06
C ARG A 376 10.52 -4.21 9.35
N ILE A 377 11.41 -3.34 8.89
CA ILE A 377 12.53 -3.70 8.03
C ILE A 377 13.80 -3.33 8.79
N GLY A 378 14.63 -4.33 9.09
CA GLY A 378 15.97 -4.11 9.63
C GLY A 378 16.92 -3.76 8.51
N ILE A 379 17.76 -2.75 8.70
CA ILE A 379 18.84 -2.34 7.81
C ILE A 379 20.13 -2.48 8.58
N ALA A 380 21.06 -3.31 8.08
CA ALA A 380 22.37 -3.47 8.69
C ALA A 380 23.43 -2.77 7.87
N LYS A 381 24.27 -1.98 8.55
CA LYS A 381 25.57 -1.56 8.07
C LYS A 381 26.63 -2.46 8.66
N GLY A 382 27.57 -2.90 7.83
CA GLY A 382 28.63 -3.74 8.32
C GLY A 382 29.61 -4.16 7.24
N ASN A 383 30.27 -5.28 7.47
CA ASN A 383 31.25 -5.83 6.57
C ASN A 383 30.77 -7.18 6.02
N TYR A 384 30.90 -7.37 4.71
CA TYR A 384 30.69 -8.64 4.06
C TYR A 384 31.91 -9.00 3.22
N ARG A 385 32.61 -10.06 3.61
CA ARG A 385 33.81 -10.57 2.91
C ARG A 385 34.91 -9.53 2.70
N GLY A 386 35.11 -8.65 3.68
CA GLY A 386 36.15 -7.61 3.67
C GLY A 386 35.66 -6.24 3.19
N GLU A 387 34.47 -6.17 2.59
CA GLU A 387 33.94 -4.91 2.04
C GLU A 387 32.84 -4.30 2.92
N PRO A 388 32.90 -2.99 3.21
CA PRO A 388 31.78 -2.28 3.84
C PRO A 388 30.54 -2.31 2.94
N VAL A 389 29.39 -2.67 3.51
CA VAL A 389 28.13 -2.75 2.77
C VAL A 389 26.93 -2.50 3.68
N THR A 390 25.89 -1.90 3.11
CA THR A 390 24.57 -1.76 3.74
C THR A 390 23.61 -2.77 3.12
N ARG A 391 22.81 -3.49 3.93
CA ARG A 391 21.83 -4.48 3.44
C ARG A 391 20.53 -4.43 4.21
N ILE A 392 19.45 -4.86 3.56
CA ILE A 392 18.25 -5.26 4.28
C ILE A 392 18.58 -6.53 5.08
N ALA A 393 18.43 -6.44 6.39
CA ALA A 393 18.84 -7.47 7.33
C ALA A 393 17.70 -8.39 7.75
N SER A 394 16.51 -7.82 7.91
CA SER A 394 15.32 -8.55 8.32
C SER A 394 14.05 -7.91 7.80
N LEU A 395 12.99 -8.70 7.73
CA LEU A 395 11.63 -8.25 7.48
C LEU A 395 10.70 -8.91 8.50
N GLU A 396 9.90 -8.10 9.19
CA GLU A 396 8.75 -8.53 9.97
C GLU A 396 7.48 -7.88 9.41
N LEU A 397 6.43 -8.68 9.20
CA LEU A 397 5.12 -8.25 8.72
C LEU A 397 4.12 -8.38 9.86
N VAL A 398 3.57 -7.26 10.30
CA VAL A 398 2.62 -7.22 11.41
C VAL A 398 1.23 -6.88 10.89
N PRO A 399 0.27 -7.83 10.93
CA PRO A 399 -1.11 -7.53 10.57
C PRO A 399 -1.76 -6.54 11.54
N VAL A 400 -2.41 -5.53 10.97
CA VAL A 400 -3.18 -4.51 11.69
C VAL A 400 -4.58 -4.45 11.09
N GLY A 401 -5.58 -4.21 11.94
CA GLY A 401 -6.97 -4.06 11.55
C GLY A 401 -7.45 -2.62 11.76
N LEU A 402 -8.18 -2.11 10.76
CA LEU A 402 -8.95 -0.87 10.87
C LEU A 402 -10.26 -1.14 11.61
N VAL A 403 -10.56 -0.33 12.61
CA VAL A 403 -11.77 -0.45 13.45
C VAL A 403 -12.33 0.93 13.76
N ALA A 404 -13.61 0.98 14.10
CA ALA A 404 -14.24 2.18 14.65
C ALA A 404 -14.30 2.10 16.19
N GLU A 405 -14.21 3.24 16.86
CA GLU A 405 -14.53 3.42 18.28
C GLU A 405 -15.60 4.52 18.42
N ASP A 406 -16.57 4.28 19.29
CA ASP A 406 -17.56 5.30 19.68
C ASP A 406 -17.01 6.15 20.84
N ASP A 407 -16.68 7.41 20.55
CA ASP A 407 -16.20 8.41 21.51
C ASP A 407 -17.28 9.46 21.76
N GLY A 408 -18.19 9.15 22.69
CA GLY A 408 -19.24 10.10 23.10
C GLY A 408 -20.25 10.42 22.00
N GLY A 409 -20.57 9.46 21.12
CA GLY A 409 -21.48 9.64 19.98
C GLY A 409 -20.78 10.12 18.71
N ARG A 410 -19.46 10.35 18.76
CA ARG A 410 -18.61 10.59 17.58
C ARG A 410 -17.86 9.32 17.25
N GLU A 411 -17.93 8.91 15.99
CA GLU A 411 -17.09 7.81 15.51
C GLU A 411 -15.67 8.29 15.24
N ILE A 412 -14.69 7.50 15.69
CA ILE A 412 -13.27 7.67 15.38
C ILE A 412 -12.70 6.38 14.80
N THR A 413 -11.84 6.51 13.80
CA THR A 413 -11.14 5.38 13.17
C THR A 413 -9.83 5.08 13.91
N ARG A 414 -9.52 3.80 14.12
CA ARG A 414 -8.32 3.32 14.81
C ARG A 414 -7.67 2.16 14.07
N LEU A 415 -6.35 2.10 14.18
CA LEU A 415 -5.53 0.95 13.82
C LEU A 415 -5.17 0.18 15.08
N VAL A 416 -5.38 -1.14 15.04
CA VAL A 416 -5.07 -2.03 16.16
C VAL A 416 -4.35 -3.27 15.62
N PRO A 417 -3.26 -3.76 16.27
CA PRO A 417 -2.65 -5.02 15.90
C PRO A 417 -3.68 -6.14 15.87
N LEU A 418 -3.68 -6.96 14.82
CA LEU A 418 -4.68 -8.01 14.65
C LEU A 418 -4.62 -9.04 15.77
N THR A 419 -3.45 -9.29 16.35
CA THR A 419 -3.28 -10.16 17.53
C THR A 419 -4.07 -9.66 18.75
N GLN A 420 -4.09 -8.34 18.97
CA GLN A 420 -4.86 -7.72 20.04
C GLN A 420 -6.36 -7.78 19.77
N LEU A 421 -6.78 -7.61 18.51
CA LEU A 421 -8.18 -7.76 18.13
C LEU A 421 -8.65 -9.23 18.29
N ASP A 422 -7.86 -10.19 17.81
CA ASP A 422 -8.19 -11.62 17.82
C ASP A 422 -8.34 -12.16 19.26
N SER A 423 -7.49 -11.70 20.18
CA SER A 423 -7.53 -12.09 21.59
C SER A 423 -8.48 -11.25 22.46
N GLY A 424 -8.70 -9.98 22.09
CA GLY A 424 -9.38 -9.00 22.93
C GLY A 424 -10.88 -8.81 22.67
N VAL A 425 -11.36 -9.17 21.47
CA VAL A 425 -12.77 -9.00 21.08
C VAL A 425 -13.62 -10.19 21.54
N SER A 426 -14.76 -9.89 22.19
CA SER A 426 -15.77 -10.87 22.61
C SER A 426 -16.76 -11.21 21.51
N ASP A 427 -17.56 -12.28 21.70
CA ASP A 427 -18.61 -12.70 20.77
C ASP A 427 -19.53 -11.56 20.32
N GLY A 428 -19.90 -11.56 19.04
CA GLY A 428 -20.80 -10.57 18.44
C GLY A 428 -20.35 -10.12 17.04
N PRO A 429 -20.92 -9.02 16.52
CA PRO A 429 -20.58 -8.52 15.18
C PRO A 429 -19.10 -8.23 14.98
N MET A 430 -18.43 -7.72 16.03
CA MET A 430 -16.99 -7.43 15.98
C MET A 430 -16.15 -8.73 15.91
N ARG A 431 -16.58 -9.81 16.57
CA ARG A 431 -15.88 -11.11 16.47
C ARG A 431 -15.91 -11.64 15.04
N GLY A 432 -17.09 -11.64 14.40
CA GLY A 432 -17.21 -12.04 12.99
C GLY A 432 -16.35 -11.19 12.06
N TYR A 433 -16.28 -9.88 12.30
CA TYR A 433 -15.41 -8.97 11.56
C TYR A 433 -13.93 -9.33 11.67
N VAL A 434 -13.47 -9.62 12.88
CA VAL A 434 -12.08 -10.04 13.17
C VAL A 434 -11.80 -11.44 12.62
N ASP A 435 -12.75 -12.37 12.68
CA ASP A 435 -12.63 -13.71 12.09
C ASP A 435 -12.36 -13.65 10.59
N GLU A 436 -13.08 -12.79 9.88
CA GLU A 436 -12.87 -12.58 8.45
C GLU A 436 -11.50 -11.94 8.16
N MET A 437 -11.09 -10.91 8.91
CA MET A 437 -9.72 -10.36 8.81
C MET A 437 -8.67 -11.44 9.05
N ALA A 438 -8.88 -12.28 10.05
CA ALA A 438 -7.98 -13.33 10.44
C ALA A 438 -7.87 -14.45 9.39
N TYR A 439 -8.94 -14.72 8.65
CA TYR A 439 -8.93 -15.56 7.46
C TYR A 439 -8.03 -14.97 6.36
N TYR A 440 -8.23 -13.69 6.01
CA TYR A 440 -7.43 -13.03 4.99
C TYR A 440 -5.96 -12.88 5.39
N ALA A 441 -5.67 -12.60 6.67
CA ALA A 441 -4.30 -12.62 7.19
C ALA A 441 -3.65 -13.99 7.01
N GLY A 442 -4.41 -15.08 7.15
CA GLY A 442 -3.96 -16.45 6.86
C GLY A 442 -3.58 -16.66 5.38
N VAL A 443 -4.30 -16.05 4.45
CA VAL A 443 -4.00 -16.08 3.01
C VAL A 443 -2.72 -15.31 2.68
N VAL A 444 -2.40 -14.27 3.45
CA VAL A 444 -1.29 -13.35 3.15
C VAL A 444 0.00 -13.75 3.86
N VAL A 445 -0.05 -13.95 5.18
CA VAL A 445 1.12 -14.16 6.05
C VAL A 445 1.10 -15.50 6.80
N GLY A 446 0.15 -16.39 6.49
CA GLY A 446 0.05 -17.70 7.14
C GLY A 446 -0.52 -17.66 8.55
N GLY A 447 -0.25 -18.69 9.37
CA GLY A 447 -0.77 -18.80 10.74
C GLY A 447 0.09 -18.12 11.81
N ASP A 448 1.35 -17.84 11.50
CA ASP A 448 2.39 -17.47 12.47
C ASP A 448 2.16 -16.09 13.11
N TRP A 449 1.32 -15.25 12.53
CA TRP A 449 0.99 -13.94 13.08
C TRP A 449 0.27 -14.00 14.43
N ARG A 450 -0.33 -15.14 14.82
CA ARG A 450 -1.00 -15.32 16.12
C ARG A 450 -0.06 -15.62 17.28
N VAL A 451 1.23 -15.80 17.02
CA VAL A 451 2.21 -16.09 18.07
C VAL A 451 2.67 -14.76 18.66
N ASP A 452 2.31 -14.50 19.93
CA ASP A 452 2.76 -13.31 20.64
C ASP A 452 4.26 -13.38 20.98
N GLY A 453 5.00 -12.32 20.65
CA GLY A 453 6.35 -12.05 21.13
C GLY A 453 7.50 -12.46 20.21
N PRO A 454 8.71 -11.90 20.40
CA PRO A 454 9.91 -12.42 19.76
C PRO A 454 10.26 -13.82 20.28
N VAL A 455 10.62 -14.73 19.37
CA VAL A 455 11.26 -16.02 19.72
C VAL A 455 12.65 -15.76 20.29
#